data_AF-A0A8H7I2I1-F1
#
_entry.id   AF-A0A8H7I2I1-F1
#
_cell.length_a   1.000
_cell.length_b   1.000
_cell.length_c   1.000
_cell.angle_alpha   90.00
_cell.angle_beta   90.00
_cell.angle_gamma   90.00
#
_symmetry.space_group_name_H-M   'P 1'
#
loop_
_entity.id
_entity.type
_entity.pdbx_description
1 polymer ?
#
loop_
_entity_poly.entity_id
_entity_poly.type
_entity_poly.pdbx_seq_one_letter_code
_entity_poly.pdbx_strand_id
1 'polypeptide(L)'
;MQHVDAHLVNTDLQARVDYLAKFIEFGPEDVEALHNATPVVKPFVGAAVDAVWQLAEKLEDINHNSEQIKFRKDFLKVWVVKVFTADYSDPKTFEYLDRVGIMHTGKAGFKHREKKDPLFVDYAHCAILLGYVQSMLTSAVMARDDLPDEVKTATLLAINKVMWIQNDLFARHYIPSSGSKAPAKTLGVDGRVWPAICGGLAITLAYLLWA
;
A
#
# COMPACT_ATOMS: atom_id res chain seq x y z
N MET A 1 32.34 3.95 -3.63
CA MET A 1 30.94 3.66 -3.99
C MET A 1 30.80 2.17 -4.24
N GLN A 2 29.93 1.48 -3.51
CA GLN A 2 29.61 0.08 -3.80
C GLN A 2 28.82 0.05 -5.11
N HIS A 3 29.20 -0.81 -6.05
CA HIS A 3 28.44 -0.99 -7.28
C HIS A 3 27.07 -1.61 -6.96
N VAL A 4 26.00 -0.98 -7.44
CA VAL A 4 24.63 -1.50 -7.33
C VAL A 4 24.24 -2.10 -8.68
N ASP A 5 23.93 -3.39 -8.69
CA ASP A 5 23.44 -4.06 -9.90
C ASP A 5 21.95 -3.74 -10.11
N ALA A 6 21.68 -2.85 -11.07
CA ALA A 6 20.32 -2.43 -11.40
C ALA A 6 19.45 -3.57 -11.98
N HIS A 7 20.05 -4.57 -12.63
CA HIS A 7 19.29 -5.72 -13.10
C HIS A 7 18.80 -6.53 -11.92
N LEU A 8 19.72 -6.86 -11.00
CA LEU A 8 19.42 -7.65 -9.81
C LEU A 8 18.35 -6.99 -8.92
N VAL A 9 18.44 -5.67 -8.67
CA VAL A 9 17.45 -4.90 -7.90
C VAL A 9 16.05 -4.92 -8.55
N ASN A 10 15.95 -5.12 -9.86
CA ASN A 10 14.67 -5.18 -10.55
C ASN A 10 14.09 -6.61 -10.63
N THR A 11 14.94 -7.64 -10.69
CA THR A 11 14.51 -9.02 -10.91
C THR A 11 14.42 -9.85 -9.63
N ASP A 12 15.25 -9.57 -8.64
CA ASP A 12 15.31 -10.32 -7.39
C ASP A 12 14.65 -9.54 -6.24
N LEU A 13 13.75 -10.19 -5.50
CA LEU A 13 13.04 -9.54 -4.40
C LEU A 13 13.96 -9.24 -3.22
N GLN A 14 14.82 -10.19 -2.83
CA GLN A 14 15.68 -10.00 -1.67
C GLN A 14 16.70 -8.91 -1.93
N ALA A 15 17.37 -8.92 -3.09
CA ALA A 15 18.32 -7.89 -3.47
C ALA A 15 17.69 -6.49 -3.56
N ARG A 16 16.43 -6.40 -4.01
CA ARG A 16 15.67 -5.14 -3.99
C ARG A 16 15.44 -4.66 -2.56
N VAL A 17 14.95 -5.53 -1.69
CA VAL A 17 14.69 -5.19 -0.28
C VAL A 17 15.99 -4.80 0.43
N ASP A 18 17.07 -5.54 0.23
CA ASP A 18 18.38 -5.24 0.81
C ASP A 18 18.88 -3.86 0.35
N TYR A 19 18.69 -3.54 -0.93
CA TYR A 19 19.01 -2.23 -1.48
C TYR A 19 18.16 -1.13 -0.84
N LEU A 20 16.83 -1.29 -0.77
CA LEU A 20 15.91 -0.31 -0.18
C LEU A 20 16.23 -0.09 1.30
N ALA A 21 16.33 -1.16 2.07
CA ALA A 21 16.59 -1.12 3.50
C ALA A 21 17.93 -0.45 3.78
N LYS A 22 18.98 -0.76 3.00
CA LYS A 22 20.25 -0.05 3.09
C LYS A 22 20.14 1.43 2.74
N PHE A 23 19.38 1.78 1.70
CA PHE A 23 19.26 3.15 1.21
C PHE A 23 18.54 4.07 2.21
N ILE A 24 17.47 3.58 2.84
CA ILE A 24 16.69 4.33 3.82
C ILE A 24 17.12 4.06 5.28
N GLU A 25 18.22 3.31 5.45
CA GLU A 25 18.77 2.92 6.74
C GLU A 25 17.74 2.19 7.63
N PHE A 26 16.93 1.31 7.05
CA PHE A 26 16.03 0.43 7.80
C PHE A 26 16.82 -0.75 8.38
N GLY A 27 16.88 -0.84 9.70
CA GLY A 27 17.69 -1.83 10.40
C GLY A 27 17.07 -2.36 11.69
N PRO A 28 17.85 -3.11 12.50
CA PRO A 28 17.36 -3.72 13.73
C PRO A 28 16.74 -2.75 14.73
N GLU A 29 17.27 -1.52 14.83
CA GLU A 29 16.71 -0.48 15.71
C GLU A 29 15.30 -0.05 15.28
N ASP A 30 15.03 0.02 13.97
CA ASP A 30 13.69 0.32 13.47
C ASP A 30 12.72 -0.84 13.75
N VAL A 31 13.18 -2.08 13.60
CA VAL A 31 12.39 -3.27 13.91
C VAL A 31 12.03 -3.31 15.40
N GLU A 32 13.00 -3.02 16.27
CA GLU A 32 12.78 -2.91 17.70
C GLU A 32 11.78 -1.79 18.02
N ALA A 33 11.91 -0.61 17.40
CA ALA A 33 10.97 0.49 17.58
C ALA A 33 9.54 0.11 17.18
N LEU A 34 9.37 -0.59 16.05
CA LEU A 34 8.06 -1.12 15.61
C LEU A 34 7.50 -2.12 16.62
N HIS A 35 8.31 -3.06 17.09
CA HIS A 35 7.88 -4.07 18.06
C HIS A 35 7.46 -3.43 19.38
N ASN A 36 8.26 -2.48 19.89
CA ASN A 36 7.98 -1.72 21.11
C ASN A 36 6.73 -0.84 20.99
N ALA A 37 6.39 -0.38 19.78
CA ALA A 37 5.16 0.37 19.53
C ALA A 37 3.90 -0.52 19.42
N THR A 38 4.02 -1.84 19.37
CA THR A 38 2.86 -2.74 19.22
C THR A 38 1.78 -2.54 20.29
N PRO A 39 2.09 -2.47 21.61
CA PRO A 39 1.08 -2.25 22.65
C PRO A 39 0.39 -0.89 22.53
N VAL A 40 1.09 0.08 21.96
CA VAL A 40 0.58 1.45 21.73
C VAL A 40 -0.36 1.45 20.54
N VAL A 41 0.00 0.83 19.43
CA VAL A 41 -0.75 0.91 18.17
C VAL A 41 -1.95 -0.05 18.13
N LYS A 42 -1.81 -1.26 18.69
CA LYS A 42 -2.83 -2.32 18.60
C LYS A 42 -4.24 -1.88 19.04
N PRO A 43 -4.45 -1.12 20.12
CA PRO A 43 -5.77 -0.61 20.52
C PRO A 43 -6.41 0.34 19.48
N PHE A 44 -5.60 1.05 18.68
CA PHE A 44 -6.10 2.04 17.72
C PHE A 44 -6.31 1.49 16.31
N VAL A 45 -5.83 0.27 16.01
CA VAL A 45 -5.96 -0.34 14.67
C VAL A 45 -7.41 -0.39 14.21
N GLY A 46 -8.35 -0.70 15.11
CA GLY A 46 -9.78 -0.70 14.79
C GLY A 46 -10.27 0.67 14.31
N ALA A 47 -10.03 1.71 15.10
CA ALA A 47 -10.42 3.08 14.79
C ALA A 47 -9.72 3.61 13.52
N ALA A 48 -8.45 3.28 13.31
CA ALA A 48 -7.71 3.66 12.10
C ALA A 48 -8.33 3.03 10.84
N VAL A 49 -8.66 1.74 10.88
CA VAL A 49 -9.32 1.06 9.75
C VAL A 49 -10.72 1.63 9.49
N ASP A 50 -11.45 2.02 10.54
CA ASP A 50 -12.75 2.66 10.37
C ASP A 50 -12.62 4.06 9.76
N ALA A 51 -11.59 4.84 10.11
CA ALA A 51 -11.31 6.14 9.52
C ALA A 51 -11.01 6.07 8.01
N VAL A 52 -10.23 5.07 7.57
CA VAL A 52 -10.03 4.80 6.12
C VAL A 52 -11.36 4.61 5.41
N TRP A 53 -12.29 3.92 6.07
CA TRP A 53 -13.56 3.59 5.48
C TRP A 53 -14.52 4.78 5.43
N GLN A 54 -14.54 5.59 6.50
CA GLN A 54 -15.26 6.87 6.51
C GLN A 54 -14.73 7.86 5.47
N LEU A 55 -13.43 7.78 5.12
CA LEU A 55 -12.88 8.54 4.00
C LEU A 55 -13.45 8.05 2.66
N ALA A 56 -13.51 6.74 2.45
CA ALA A 56 -14.11 6.15 1.24
C ALA A 56 -15.60 6.51 1.09
N GLU A 57 -16.37 6.51 2.19
CA GLU A 57 -17.77 6.96 2.24
C GLU A 57 -17.96 8.35 1.63
N LYS A 58 -17.10 9.28 2.05
CA LYS A 58 -17.18 10.68 1.63
C LYS A 58 -16.82 10.88 0.17
N LEU A 59 -16.00 10.00 -0.40
CA LEU A 59 -15.46 10.15 -1.75
C LEU A 59 -16.32 9.47 -2.82
N GLU A 60 -16.98 8.34 -2.51
CA GLU A 60 -17.59 7.50 -3.55
C GLU A 60 -19.08 7.14 -3.33
N ASP A 61 -19.77 7.66 -2.32
CA ASP A 61 -21.20 7.35 -2.02
C ASP A 61 -21.50 5.83 -2.09
N ILE A 62 -20.64 5.02 -1.45
CA ILE A 62 -20.74 3.56 -1.47
C ILE A 62 -21.50 3.08 -0.22
N ASN A 63 -22.50 2.21 -0.40
CA ASN A 63 -23.20 1.54 0.70
C ASN A 63 -22.36 0.41 1.30
N HIS A 64 -22.13 0.45 2.62
CA HIS A 64 -21.06 -0.29 3.26
C HIS A 64 -21.42 -1.47 4.15
N ASN A 65 -22.70 -1.84 4.20
CA ASN A 65 -23.14 -3.02 4.95
C ASN A 65 -22.89 -4.35 4.23
N SER A 66 -22.10 -4.36 3.14
CA SER A 66 -21.78 -5.58 2.42
C SER A 66 -20.70 -6.40 3.14
N GLU A 67 -20.80 -7.73 3.06
CA GLU A 67 -19.82 -8.66 3.63
C GLU A 67 -18.41 -8.45 3.04
N GLN A 68 -18.32 -7.95 1.81
CA GLN A 68 -17.07 -7.66 1.13
C GLN A 68 -16.24 -6.59 1.87
N ILE A 69 -16.89 -5.62 2.49
CA ILE A 69 -16.24 -4.50 3.15
C ILE A 69 -15.70 -4.91 4.51
N LYS A 70 -16.48 -5.68 5.27
CA LYS A 70 -16.02 -6.30 6.51
C LYS A 70 -14.76 -7.12 6.28
N PHE A 71 -14.75 -7.94 5.22
CA PHE A 71 -13.59 -8.73 4.83
C PHE A 71 -12.36 -7.85 4.50
N ARG A 72 -12.53 -6.75 3.76
CA ARG A 72 -11.43 -5.82 3.42
C ARG A 72 -10.88 -5.10 4.66
N LYS A 73 -11.76 -4.69 5.59
CA LYS A 73 -11.36 -4.09 6.86
C LYS A 73 -10.52 -5.06 7.69
N ASP A 74 -10.94 -6.31 7.80
CA ASP A 74 -10.19 -7.32 8.57
C ASP A 74 -8.81 -7.59 7.95
N PHE A 75 -8.71 -7.59 6.61
CA PHE A 75 -7.43 -7.73 5.93
C PHE A 75 -6.49 -6.55 6.23
N LEU A 76 -7.00 -5.31 6.21
CA LEU A 76 -6.22 -4.13 6.56
C LEU A 76 -5.78 -4.16 8.03
N LYS A 77 -6.63 -4.59 8.96
CA LYS A 77 -6.27 -4.75 10.38
C LYS A 77 -5.11 -5.74 10.55
N VAL A 78 -5.20 -6.90 9.89
CA VAL A 78 -4.14 -7.92 9.91
C VAL A 78 -2.85 -7.37 9.33
N TRP A 79 -2.92 -6.65 8.21
CA TRP A 79 -1.75 -6.03 7.60
C TRP A 79 -1.11 -5.00 8.53
N VAL A 80 -1.89 -4.08 9.12
CA VAL A 80 -1.36 -3.09 10.08
C VAL A 80 -0.68 -3.78 11.24
N VAL A 81 -1.31 -4.76 11.89
CA VAL A 81 -0.68 -5.50 12.99
C VAL A 81 0.63 -6.16 12.54
N LYS A 82 0.64 -6.76 11.35
CA LYS A 82 1.83 -7.42 10.82
C LYS A 82 2.98 -6.42 10.58
N VAL A 83 2.72 -5.18 10.21
CA VAL A 83 3.76 -4.14 10.10
C VAL A 83 4.50 -3.94 11.43
N PHE A 84 3.80 -4.04 12.56
CA PHE A 84 4.41 -3.84 13.88
C PHE A 84 4.98 -5.12 14.51
N THR A 85 4.59 -6.31 14.03
CA THR A 85 4.94 -7.57 14.69
C THR A 85 5.72 -8.55 13.80
N ALA A 86 5.99 -8.21 12.54
CA ALA A 86 6.71 -9.11 11.65
C ALA A 86 8.17 -9.26 12.05
N ASP A 87 8.73 -10.44 11.73
CA ASP A 87 10.17 -10.65 11.72
C ASP A 87 10.72 -10.18 10.37
N TYR A 88 11.34 -9.00 10.36
CA TYR A 88 11.94 -8.42 9.17
C TYR A 88 13.29 -9.05 8.79
N SER A 89 13.81 -9.97 9.59
CA SER A 89 14.97 -10.79 9.21
C SER A 89 14.58 -12.02 8.37
N ASP A 90 13.31 -12.44 8.40
CA ASP A 90 12.78 -13.51 7.57
C ASP A 90 12.38 -12.98 6.18
N PRO A 91 13.01 -13.46 5.09
CA PRO A 91 12.63 -13.11 3.71
C PRO A 91 11.13 -13.28 3.41
N LYS A 92 10.45 -14.22 4.09
CA LYS A 92 9.01 -14.46 3.92
C LYS A 92 8.15 -13.26 4.32
N THR A 93 8.65 -12.40 5.20
CA THR A 93 7.97 -11.14 5.54
C THR A 93 7.84 -10.28 4.28
N PHE A 94 8.93 -10.11 3.53
CA PHE A 94 8.89 -9.31 2.31
C PHE A 94 8.21 -10.03 1.14
N GLU A 95 8.27 -11.36 1.05
CA GLU A 95 7.43 -12.11 0.11
C GLU A 95 5.93 -11.86 0.33
N TYR A 96 5.51 -11.80 1.60
CA TYR A 96 4.13 -11.47 1.93
C TYR A 96 3.79 -10.05 1.49
N LEU A 97 4.62 -9.05 1.83
CA LEU A 97 4.38 -7.65 1.48
C LEU A 97 4.37 -7.44 -0.05
N ASP A 98 5.21 -8.16 -0.78
CA ASP A 98 5.25 -8.17 -2.26
C ASP A 98 3.96 -8.76 -2.86
N ARG A 99 3.48 -9.88 -2.31
CA ARG A 99 2.20 -10.50 -2.72
C ARG A 99 1.00 -9.59 -2.47
N VAL A 100 1.04 -8.76 -1.43
CA VAL A 100 0.04 -7.71 -1.20
C VAL A 100 0.06 -6.68 -2.34
N GLY A 101 1.21 -6.32 -2.89
CA GLY A 101 1.28 -5.50 -4.12
C GLY A 101 0.68 -6.22 -5.32
N ILE A 102 1.07 -7.48 -5.57
CA ILE A 102 0.59 -8.29 -6.71
C ILE A 102 -0.93 -8.40 -6.75
N MET A 103 -1.59 -8.63 -5.60
CA MET A 103 -3.05 -8.84 -5.56
C MET A 103 -3.88 -7.64 -6.03
N HIS A 104 -3.29 -6.43 -6.08
CA HIS A 104 -3.94 -5.21 -6.57
C HIS A 104 -3.77 -5.01 -8.09
N THR A 105 -3.00 -5.87 -8.76
CA THR A 105 -2.76 -5.83 -10.22
C THR A 105 -3.68 -6.75 -11.03
N GLY A 106 -4.68 -7.36 -10.39
CA GLY A 106 -5.56 -8.37 -10.98
C GLY A 106 -4.96 -9.79 -11.05
N LYS A 107 -3.68 -9.95 -10.72
CA LYS A 107 -3.06 -11.28 -10.57
C LYS A 107 -3.41 -11.89 -9.22
N ALA A 108 -3.47 -13.21 -9.15
CA ALA A 108 -3.63 -13.90 -7.88
C ALA A 108 -2.33 -13.79 -7.05
N GLY A 109 -2.24 -12.80 -6.17
CA GLY A 109 -1.12 -12.66 -5.22
C GLY A 109 -1.09 -13.74 -4.14
N PHE A 110 -2.20 -14.46 -3.92
CA PHE A 110 -2.34 -15.53 -2.94
C PHE A 110 -3.17 -16.69 -3.50
N LYS A 111 -2.89 -17.93 -3.08
CA LYS A 111 -3.61 -19.14 -3.54
C LYS A 111 -5.14 -19.03 -3.39
N HIS A 112 -5.62 -18.43 -2.30
CA HIS A 112 -7.06 -18.26 -2.04
C HIS A 112 -7.75 -17.27 -3.00
N ARG A 113 -7.00 -16.55 -3.85
CA ARG A 113 -7.49 -15.59 -4.85
C ARG A 113 -7.52 -16.17 -6.28
N GLU A 114 -6.95 -17.34 -6.54
CA GLU A 114 -6.83 -17.91 -7.90
C GLU A 114 -8.17 -18.10 -8.63
N LYS A 115 -9.25 -18.33 -7.89
CA LYS A 115 -10.61 -18.54 -8.42
C LYS A 115 -11.56 -17.37 -8.13
N LYS A 116 -11.02 -16.22 -7.73
CA LYS A 116 -11.82 -15.02 -7.40
C LYS A 116 -11.66 -13.99 -8.52
N ASP A 117 -12.66 -13.13 -8.66
CA ASP A 117 -12.59 -12.03 -9.62
C ASP A 117 -11.34 -11.18 -9.38
N PRO A 118 -10.64 -10.78 -10.45
CA PRO A 118 -9.42 -10.01 -10.35
C PRO A 118 -9.69 -8.66 -9.68
N LEU A 119 -8.80 -8.28 -8.76
CA LEU A 119 -8.84 -6.99 -8.09
C LEU A 119 -7.84 -6.06 -8.79
N PHE A 120 -8.35 -5.06 -9.49
CA PHE A 120 -7.54 -4.02 -10.10
C PHE A 120 -7.68 -2.74 -9.30
N VAL A 121 -6.55 -2.22 -8.81
CA VAL A 121 -6.47 -0.93 -8.12
C VAL A 121 -5.26 -0.20 -8.69
N ASP A 122 -5.48 1.01 -9.21
CA ASP A 122 -4.38 1.82 -9.74
C ASP A 122 -3.35 2.15 -8.65
N TYR A 123 -2.07 2.17 -9.03
CA TYR A 123 -0.97 2.46 -8.11
C TYR A 123 -1.16 3.78 -7.35
N ALA A 124 -1.71 4.80 -8.00
CA ALA A 124 -1.99 6.08 -7.36
C ALA A 124 -2.90 5.93 -6.12
N HIS A 125 -3.93 5.07 -6.21
CA HIS A 125 -4.82 4.78 -5.09
C HIS A 125 -4.14 3.96 -3.99
N CYS A 126 -3.27 3.02 -4.36
CA CYS A 126 -2.47 2.28 -3.39
C CYS A 126 -1.50 3.21 -2.62
N ALA A 127 -0.76 4.05 -3.35
CA ALA A 127 0.23 4.95 -2.78
C ALA A 127 -0.42 5.99 -1.85
N ILE A 128 -1.53 6.61 -2.27
CA ILE A 128 -2.21 7.60 -1.42
C ILE A 128 -2.85 6.97 -0.19
N LEU A 129 -3.35 5.73 -0.29
CA LEU A 129 -3.87 5.00 0.86
C LEU A 129 -2.76 4.67 1.87
N LEU A 130 -1.58 4.24 1.42
CA LEU A 130 -0.42 4.02 2.31
C LEU A 130 -0.01 5.33 3.02
N GLY A 131 0.02 6.46 2.30
CA GLY A 131 0.29 7.77 2.90
C GLY A 131 -0.75 8.18 3.95
N TYR A 132 -2.04 7.91 3.68
CA TYR A 132 -3.10 8.15 4.65
C TYR A 132 -2.95 7.27 5.90
N VAL A 133 -2.65 5.98 5.73
CA VAL A 133 -2.40 5.07 6.86
C VAL A 133 -1.19 5.51 7.68
N GLN A 134 -0.09 5.91 7.03
CA GLN A 134 1.07 6.48 7.71
C GLN A 134 0.70 7.72 8.53
N SER A 135 -0.16 8.59 8.00
CA SER A 135 -0.62 9.80 8.69
C SER A 135 -1.44 9.46 9.94
N MET A 136 -2.33 8.48 9.85
CA MET A 136 -3.10 8.01 11.01
C MET A 136 -2.21 7.40 12.10
N LEU A 137 -1.24 6.56 11.71
CA LEU A 137 -0.29 5.98 12.65
C LEU A 137 0.57 7.06 13.31
N THR A 138 0.94 8.09 12.55
CA THR A 138 1.68 9.24 13.06
C THR A 138 0.90 9.96 14.14
N SER A 139 -0.37 10.29 13.87
CA SER A 139 -1.25 10.92 14.86
C SER A 139 -1.43 10.06 16.10
N ALA A 140 -1.57 8.74 15.94
CA ALA A 140 -1.74 7.81 17.05
C ALA A 140 -0.51 7.75 17.97
N VAL A 141 0.71 7.75 17.41
CA VAL A 141 1.96 7.77 18.18
C VAL A 141 2.15 9.13 18.85
N MET A 142 1.88 10.23 18.14
CA MET A 142 2.05 11.58 18.68
C MET A 142 1.11 11.89 19.86
N ALA A 143 -0.11 11.33 19.85
CA ALA A 143 -1.10 11.50 20.91
C ALA A 143 -0.75 10.81 22.24
N ARG A 144 0.42 10.15 22.34
CA ARG A 144 0.86 9.43 23.54
C ARG A 144 1.70 10.31 24.45
N ASP A 145 1.08 11.00 25.40
CA ASP A 145 1.80 11.83 26.37
C ASP A 145 2.64 11.02 27.35
N ASP A 146 2.42 9.71 27.43
CA ASP A 146 3.15 8.76 28.26
C ASP A 146 4.46 8.25 27.64
N LEU A 147 4.75 8.58 26.37
CA LEU A 147 5.97 8.17 25.69
C LEU A 147 6.99 9.32 25.59
N PRO A 148 8.29 9.07 25.83
CA PRO A 148 9.35 10.03 25.55
C PRO A 148 9.39 10.42 24.06
N ASP A 149 9.80 11.65 23.76
CA ASP A 149 9.89 12.15 22.38
C ASP A 149 10.85 11.31 21.53
N GLU A 150 11.94 10.82 22.11
CA GLU A 150 12.90 9.94 21.43
C GLU A 150 12.23 8.64 20.95
N VAL A 151 11.37 8.05 21.78
CA VAL A 151 10.62 6.83 21.44
C VAL A 151 9.59 7.11 20.36
N LYS A 152 8.89 8.25 20.44
CA LYS A 152 7.97 8.69 19.38
C LYS A 152 8.73 8.87 18.07
N THR A 153 9.83 9.60 18.06
CA THR A 153 10.64 9.85 16.86
C THR A 153 11.15 8.55 16.25
N ALA A 154 11.74 7.65 17.05
CA ALA A 154 12.21 6.36 16.55
C ALA A 154 11.08 5.54 15.92
N THR A 155 9.92 5.49 16.58
CA THR A 155 8.73 4.79 16.06
C THR A 155 8.25 5.39 14.74
N LEU A 156 8.15 6.73 14.65
CA LEU A 156 7.68 7.43 13.46
C LEU A 156 8.62 7.24 12.26
N LEU A 157 9.94 7.26 12.50
CA LEU A 157 10.94 6.99 11.48
C LEU A 157 10.84 5.54 10.98
N ALA A 158 10.71 4.58 11.90
CA ALA A 158 10.55 3.17 11.55
C ALA A 158 9.28 2.91 10.73
N ILE A 159 8.14 3.52 11.12
CA ILE A 159 6.88 3.50 10.37
C ILE A 159 7.09 4.09 8.97
N ASN A 160 7.72 5.26 8.86
CA ASN A 160 7.98 5.87 7.56
C ASN A 160 8.79 4.94 6.64
N LYS A 161 9.89 4.37 7.16
CA LYS A 161 10.77 3.48 6.39
C LYS A 161 10.03 2.25 5.88
N VAL A 162 9.26 1.56 6.73
CA VAL A 162 8.51 0.37 6.30
C VAL A 162 7.38 0.69 5.32
N MET A 163 6.73 1.86 5.46
CA MET A 163 5.72 2.33 4.49
C MET A 163 6.34 2.59 3.12
N TRP A 164 7.53 3.18 3.06
CA TRP A 164 8.25 3.38 1.80
C TRP A 164 8.71 2.07 1.16
N ILE A 165 9.15 1.09 1.96
CA ILE A 165 9.46 -0.26 1.45
C ILE A 165 8.19 -0.89 0.88
N GLN A 166 7.06 -0.88 1.60
CA GLN A 166 5.81 -1.43 1.09
C GLN A 166 5.35 -0.73 -0.19
N ASN A 167 5.46 0.61 -0.25
CA ASN A 167 5.07 1.40 -1.41
C ASN A 167 5.91 1.04 -2.64
N ASP A 168 7.23 0.86 -2.48
CA ASP A 168 8.10 0.38 -3.57
C ASP A 168 7.75 -1.05 -4.01
N LEU A 169 7.46 -1.95 -3.06
CA LEU A 169 6.99 -3.30 -3.36
C LEU A 169 5.64 -3.33 -4.08
N PHE A 170 4.79 -2.30 -3.93
CA PHE A 170 3.66 -2.11 -4.83
C PHE A 170 4.16 -1.63 -6.19
N ALA A 171 4.89 -0.52 -6.22
CA ALA A 171 5.32 0.17 -7.44
C ALA A 171 6.01 -0.77 -8.45
N ARG A 172 6.82 -1.73 -7.98
CA ARG A 172 7.52 -2.68 -8.87
C ARG A 172 6.60 -3.57 -9.71
N HIS A 173 5.32 -3.71 -9.36
CA HIS A 173 4.33 -4.46 -10.13
C HIS A 173 3.54 -3.57 -11.11
N TYR A 174 3.66 -2.25 -11.01
CA TYR A 174 2.97 -1.26 -11.85
C TYR A 174 3.91 -0.51 -12.80
N ILE A 175 5.14 -0.24 -12.37
CA ILE A 175 6.10 0.58 -13.08
C ILE A 175 7.12 -0.34 -13.76
N PRO A 176 7.17 -0.40 -15.11
CA PRO A 176 8.18 -1.15 -15.81
C PRO A 176 9.59 -0.63 -15.49
N SER A 177 10.58 -1.52 -15.35
CA SER A 177 11.97 -1.09 -15.24
C SER A 177 12.43 -0.41 -16.53
N SER A 178 13.33 0.56 -16.44
CA SER A 178 13.87 1.25 -17.64
C SER A 178 14.58 0.31 -18.62
N GLY A 179 15.05 -0.85 -18.15
CA GLY A 179 15.63 -1.93 -18.98
C GLY A 179 14.61 -2.95 -19.50
N SER A 180 13.34 -2.86 -19.10
CA SER A 180 12.27 -3.71 -19.63
C SER A 180 11.99 -3.30 -21.08
N LYS A 181 12.48 -4.11 -22.03
CA LYS A 181 12.11 -4.06 -23.45
C LYS A 181 10.66 -4.48 -23.71
N ALA A 182 9.78 -4.48 -22.70
CA ALA A 182 8.38 -4.71 -22.95
C ALA A 182 7.89 -3.56 -23.85
N PRO A 183 7.32 -3.85 -25.05
CA PRO A 183 6.69 -2.80 -25.83
C PRO A 183 5.69 -2.12 -24.91
N ALA A 184 5.63 -0.78 -24.96
CA ALA A 184 4.61 -0.03 -24.23
C ALA A 184 3.28 -0.72 -24.51
N LYS A 185 2.73 -1.42 -23.51
CA LYS A 185 1.36 -1.88 -23.60
C LYS A 185 0.60 -0.57 -23.67
N THR A 186 0.03 -0.27 -24.83
CA THR A 186 -1.04 0.71 -24.96
C THR A 186 -1.90 0.51 -23.72
N LEU A 187 -1.99 1.55 -22.86
CA LEU A 187 -2.82 1.51 -21.67
C LEU A 187 -4.08 0.76 -22.04
N GLY A 188 -4.37 -0.32 -21.31
CA GLY A 188 -5.47 -1.23 -21.61
C GLY A 188 -6.80 -0.50 -21.51
N VAL A 189 -7.11 0.28 -22.54
CA VAL A 189 -8.46 0.61 -22.93
C VAL A 189 -8.92 -0.66 -23.61
N ASP A 190 -9.63 -1.50 -22.86
CA ASP A 190 -10.48 -2.49 -23.49
C ASP A 190 -11.39 -1.73 -24.47
N GLY A 191 -11.22 -1.99 -25.77
CA GLY A 191 -11.96 -1.35 -26.85
C GLY A 191 -13.48 -1.56 -26.77
N ARG A 192 -13.96 -2.33 -25.79
CA ARG A 192 -15.38 -2.53 -25.47
C ARG A 192 -15.95 -1.51 -24.48
N VAL A 193 -15.12 -0.73 -23.77
CA VAL A 193 -15.60 0.19 -22.71
C VAL A 193 -15.65 1.66 -23.18
N TRP A 194 -14.95 2.00 -24.27
CA TRP A 194 -14.91 3.37 -24.80
C TRP A 194 -16.27 3.94 -25.26
N PRO A 195 -17.26 3.18 -25.76
CA PRO A 195 -18.54 3.77 -26.14
C PRO A 195 -19.42 4.20 -24.96
N ALA A 196 -19.15 3.73 -23.74
CA ALA A 196 -20.05 3.95 -22.60
C ALA A 196 -19.68 5.16 -21.72
N ILE A 197 -18.41 5.55 -21.67
CA ILE A 197 -17.94 6.59 -20.72
C ILE A 197 -17.76 7.96 -21.40
N CYS A 198 -17.39 8.01 -22.69
CA CYS A 198 -17.26 9.28 -23.41
C CYS A 198 -18.59 9.84 -23.94
N GLY A 199 -19.64 9.01 -24.06
CA GLY A 199 -20.98 9.47 -24.44
C GLY A 199 -21.69 10.26 -23.33
N GLY A 200 -21.48 9.90 -22.06
CA GLY A 200 -22.16 10.54 -20.94
C GLY A 200 -21.59 11.90 -20.53
N LEU A 201 -20.26 12.05 -20.57
CA LEU A 201 -19.58 13.29 -20.15
C LEU A 201 -19.54 14.38 -21.23
N ALA A 202 -19.60 14.01 -22.52
CA ALA A 202 -19.70 14.99 -23.60
C ALA A 202 -21.11 15.59 -23.72
N ILE A 203 -22.16 14.82 -23.37
CA ILE A 203 -23.56 15.28 -23.45
C ILE A 203 -23.94 16.16 -22.24
N THR A 204 -23.33 15.95 -21.07
CA THR A 204 -23.61 16.74 -19.86
C THR A 204 -22.87 18.09 -19.82
N LEU A 205 -21.69 18.21 -20.45
CA LEU A 205 -20.97 19.49 -20.58
C LEU A 205 -21.49 20.39 -21.70
N ALA A 206 -22.22 19.85 -22.69
CA ALA A 206 -22.85 20.65 -23.75
C ALA A 206 -24.16 21.32 -23.32
N TYR A 207 -24.86 20.79 -22.31
CA TYR A 207 -26.13 21.37 -21.81
C TYR A 207 -25.96 22.50 -20.80
N LEU A 208 -24.78 22.64 -20.17
CA LEU A 208 -24.50 23.67 -19.15
C LEU A 208 -23.81 24.92 -19.69
N LEU A 209 -23.56 24.99 -21.00
CA LEU A 209 -22.98 26.17 -21.66
C LEU A 209 -23.92 26.83 -22.70
N TRP A 210 -25.18 26.41 -22.76
CA TRP A 210 -26.22 27.09 -23.55
C TRP A 210 -27.64 26.95 -22.95
N ALA A 211 -27.78 27.27 -21.66
CA ALA A 211 -29.04 27.66 -21.03
C ALA A 211 -28.73 28.57 -19.82
#